data_AF-A0A2G8XTJ0-F1
#
_entry.id   AF-A0A2G8XTJ0-F1
#
_cell.length_a   1.000
_cell.length_b   1.000
_cell.length_c   1.000
_cell.angle_alpha   90.00
_cell.angle_beta   90.00
_cell.angle_gamma   90.00
#
_symmetry.space_group_name_H-M   'P 1'
#
loop_
_entity.id
_entity.type
_entity.pdbx_description
1 polymer ?
#
loop_
_entity_poly.entity_id
_entity_poly.type
_entity_poly.pdbx_seq_one_letter_code
_entity_poly.pdbx_strand_id
1 'polypeptide(L)'
;EARYDWQHGNCYIFSLEADKSQAEGNVACTKTKFVDATDSGNLARYINHSCEPNCESVRMPHNAVAIVALRDLLPGEELFYDYHFSDKSKEVCLCGARTCTGNM
;
A
#
# COMPACT_ATOMS: atom_id res chain seq x y z
N GLU A 1 -4.45 1.45 -19.41
CA GLU A 1 -3.43 0.83 -18.54
C GLU A 1 -2.83 1.94 -17.72
N ALA A 2 -3.11 2.02 -16.41
CA ALA A 2 -2.56 3.04 -15.54
C ALA A 2 -1.10 2.68 -15.21
N ARG A 3 -0.26 2.73 -16.24
CA ARG A 3 1.19 2.61 -16.10
C ARG A 3 1.71 3.96 -15.62
N TYR A 4 2.72 3.89 -14.75
CA TYR A 4 3.56 5.00 -14.28
C TYR A 4 3.49 6.27 -15.15
N ASP A 5 2.96 7.35 -14.60
CA ASP A 5 3.07 8.68 -15.18
C ASP A 5 3.27 9.72 -14.08
N TRP A 6 4.46 10.32 -14.08
CA TRP A 6 4.84 11.45 -13.23
C TRP A 6 3.86 12.63 -13.31
N GLN A 7 3.15 12.79 -14.45
CA GLN A 7 2.22 13.89 -14.68
C GLN A 7 0.85 13.70 -14.00
N HIS A 8 0.53 12.49 -13.52
CA HIS A 8 -0.82 12.15 -13.02
C HIS A 8 -0.92 12.03 -11.50
N GLY A 9 0.12 12.35 -10.73
CA GLY A 9 0.02 12.43 -9.27
C GLY A 9 -0.16 11.07 -8.57
N ASN A 10 0.56 10.04 -9.03
CA ASN A 10 0.56 8.72 -8.39
C ASN A 10 0.98 8.80 -6.92
N CYS A 11 0.14 8.31 -6.01
CA CYS A 11 0.40 8.28 -4.58
C CYS A 11 1.26 7.06 -4.19
N TYR A 12 2.42 7.30 -3.60
CA TYR A 12 3.32 6.26 -3.07
C TYR A 12 3.43 6.31 -1.54
N ILE A 13 2.30 6.60 -0.89
CA ILE A 13 2.22 6.85 0.55
C ILE A 13 1.73 5.58 1.26
N PHE A 14 2.52 5.11 2.22
CA PHE A 14 2.16 4.00 3.10
C PHE A 14 1.90 4.52 4.50
N SER A 15 0.74 4.19 5.07
CA SER A 15 0.45 4.50 6.47
C SER A 15 1.12 3.47 7.38
N LEU A 16 1.88 3.95 8.35
CA LEU A 16 2.38 3.16 9.46
C LEU A 16 1.48 3.48 10.65
N GLU A 17 0.47 2.64 10.89
CA GLU A 17 -0.35 2.78 12.10
C GLU A 17 0.55 2.78 13.35
N ALA A 18 0.23 3.67 14.29
CA ALA A 18 1.02 3.86 15.49
C ALA A 18 0.83 2.69 16.46
N ASP A 19 1.92 2.15 16.99
CA ASP A 19 1.87 1.26 18.14
C ASP A 19 1.18 2.00 19.30
N LYS A 20 0.07 1.46 19.82
CA LYS A 20 -0.57 1.94 21.05
C LYS A 20 0.28 1.56 22.27
N SER A 21 1.54 1.98 22.34
CA SER A 21 2.35 1.78 23.55
C SER A 21 1.95 2.83 24.59
N GLN A 22 0.96 2.45 25.41
CA GLN A 22 0.64 2.93 26.76
C GLN A 22 1.07 4.38 27.08
N ALA A 23 0.14 5.34 26.91
CA ALA A 23 0.25 6.66 27.51
C ALA A 23 -0.74 6.73 28.69
N GLU A 24 -0.20 6.57 29.91
CA GLU A 24 -0.93 6.84 31.14
C GLU A 24 -1.00 8.36 31.33
N GLY A 25 -2.22 8.92 31.24
CA GLY A 25 -2.50 10.32 31.58
C GLY A 25 -2.26 11.35 30.47
N ASN A 26 -3.32 12.11 30.16
CA ASN A 26 -3.39 13.34 29.34
C ASN A 26 -3.20 13.19 27.82
N VAL A 27 -4.32 13.40 27.10
CA VAL A 27 -4.51 13.61 25.64
C VAL A 27 -3.40 13.01 24.76
N ALA A 28 -3.57 11.73 24.43
CA ALA A 28 -2.69 11.03 23.51
C ALA A 28 -2.79 11.64 22.09
N CYS A 29 -1.77 12.41 21.70
CA CYS A 29 -1.54 12.74 20.30
C CYS A 29 -1.07 11.46 19.59
N THR A 30 -2.00 10.74 18.95
CA THR A 30 -1.69 9.62 18.06
C THR A 30 -0.88 10.14 16.90
N LYS A 31 0.45 10.01 16.98
CA LYS A 31 1.36 10.37 15.88
C LYS A 31 1.28 9.31 14.79
N THR A 32 0.40 9.52 13.81
CA THR A 32 0.40 8.73 12.57
C THR A 32 1.67 9.02 11.79
N LYS A 33 2.34 7.97 11.32
CA LYS A 33 3.53 8.09 10.47
C LYS A 33 3.20 7.60 9.08
N PHE A 34 3.87 8.18 8.10
CA PHE A 34 3.73 7.80 6.70
C PHE A 34 5.11 7.60 6.08
N VAL A 35 5.22 6.64 5.16
CA VAL A 35 6.38 6.48 4.28
C VAL A 35 5.96 6.95 2.90
N ASP A 36 6.66 7.94 2.36
CA ASP A 36 6.40 8.47 1.02
C ASP A 36 7.57 8.13 0.09
N ALA A 37 7.28 7.33 -0.93
CA ALA A 37 8.25 6.89 -1.94
C ALA A 37 8.13 7.66 -3.27
N THR A 38 7.49 8.83 -3.28
CA THR A 38 7.26 9.65 -4.49
C THR A 38 8.56 10.08 -5.15
N ASP A 39 9.45 10.72 -4.38
CA ASP A 39 10.73 11.21 -4.89
C ASP A 39 11.87 10.19 -4.70
N SER A 40 11.85 9.43 -3.62
CA SER A 40 12.90 8.48 -3.26
C SER A 40 12.32 7.21 -2.64
N GLY A 41 12.52 6.07 -3.31
CA GLY A 41 12.04 4.77 -2.86
C GLY A 41 12.73 3.63 -3.60
N ASN A 42 12.44 2.39 -3.18
CA ASN A 42 12.95 1.19 -3.84
C ASN A 42 11.98 0.69 -4.92
N LEU A 43 12.26 -0.49 -5.49
CA LEU A 43 11.43 -1.12 -6.53
C LEU A 43 9.98 -1.40 -6.10
N ALA A 44 9.70 -1.53 -4.79
CA ALA A 44 8.35 -1.83 -4.30
C ALA A 44 7.33 -0.74 -4.65
N ARG A 45 7.79 0.50 -4.92
CA ARG A 45 6.91 1.59 -5.37
C ARG A 45 6.14 1.29 -6.66
N TYR A 46 6.59 0.32 -7.46
CA TYR A 46 5.98 -0.02 -8.74
C TYR A 46 4.99 -1.19 -8.66
N ILE A 47 4.84 -1.82 -7.49
CA ILE A 47 3.91 -2.93 -7.30
C ILE A 47 2.50 -2.38 -7.27
N ASN A 48 1.61 -2.89 -8.11
CA ASN A 48 0.27 -2.36 -8.32
C ASN A 48 -0.76 -2.89 -7.31
N HIS A 49 -1.93 -2.25 -7.29
CA HIS A 49 -3.09 -2.72 -6.55
C HIS A 49 -3.79 -3.89 -7.25
N SER A 50 -4.27 -4.86 -6.47
CA SER A 50 -5.30 -5.82 -6.90
C SER A 50 -6.30 -6.08 -5.77
N CYS A 51 -7.58 -6.26 -6.13
CA CYS A 51 -8.61 -6.72 -5.19
C CYS A 51 -8.49 -8.23 -4.87
N GLU A 52 -7.74 -8.98 -5.68
CA GLU A 52 -7.31 -10.36 -5.41
C GLU A 52 -5.77 -10.42 -5.48
N PRO A 53 -5.07 -9.88 -4.47
CA PRO A 53 -3.61 -9.75 -4.52
C PRO A 53 -2.89 -11.08 -4.27
N ASN A 54 -1.64 -11.17 -4.72
CA ASN A 54 -0.74 -12.30 -4.43
C ASN A 54 0.30 -11.96 -3.35
N CYS A 55 0.38 -10.71 -2.92
CA CYS A 55 1.20 -10.23 -1.82
C CYS A 55 0.38 -9.40 -0.81
N GLU A 56 0.92 -9.25 0.40
CA GLU A 56 0.41 -8.35 1.43
C GLU A 56 1.51 -7.39 1.90
N SER A 57 1.11 -6.19 2.35
CA SER A 57 2.02 -5.24 2.99
C SER A 57 2.03 -5.44 4.51
N VAL A 58 3.20 -5.70 5.08
CA VAL A 58 3.37 -5.95 6.52
C VAL A 58 4.26 -4.87 7.13
N ARG A 59 3.84 -4.32 8.27
CA ARG A 59 4.66 -3.40 9.05
C ARG A 59 5.85 -4.14 9.65
N MET A 60 7.03 -3.57 9.45
CA MET A 60 8.29 -4.05 10.00
C MET A 60 8.80 -3.12 11.11
N PRO A 61 9.73 -3.60 11.97
CA PRO A 61 10.47 -2.75 12.87
C PRO A 61 11.16 -1.57 12.15
N HIS A 62 11.49 -0.53 12.90
CA HIS A 62 12.17 0.66 12.38
C HIS A 62 11.37 1.50 11.35
N ASN A 63 10.03 1.47 11.41
CA ASN A 63 9.15 2.22 10.51
C ASN A 63 9.32 1.82 9.03
N ALA A 64 9.48 0.52 8.77
CA ALA A 64 9.56 -0.03 7.43
C ALA A 64 8.29 -0.81 7.07
N VAL A 65 8.08 -1.01 5.76
CA VAL A 65 7.03 -1.88 5.21
C VAL A 65 7.71 -2.97 4.40
N ALA A 66 7.33 -4.22 4.61
CA ALA A 66 7.72 -5.35 3.78
C ALA A 66 6.53 -5.78 2.91
N ILE A 67 6.83 -6.23 1.70
CA ILE A 67 5.86 -6.91 0.83
C ILE A 67 6.13 -8.41 0.94
N VAL A 68 5.14 -9.17 1.38
CA VAL A 68 5.24 -10.60 1.66
C VAL A 68 4.31 -11.37 0.73
N ALA A 69 4.78 -12.46 0.14
CA ALA A 69 3.96 -13.30 -0.73
C ALA A 69 2.95 -14.12 0.10
N LEU A 70 1.69 -14.15 -0.34
CA LEU A 70 0.61 -14.93 0.30
C LEU A 70 0.58 -16.39 -0.16
N ARG A 71 1.28 -16.68 -1.27
CA ARG A 71 1.42 -18.00 -1.87
C ARG A 71 2.72 -18.07 -2.67
N ASP A 72 3.04 -19.26 -3.17
CA ASP A 72 4.13 -19.42 -4.12
C ASP A 72 3.86 -18.62 -5.42
N LEU A 73 4.91 -17.96 -5.91
CA LEU A 73 4.89 -17.10 -7.09
C LEU A 73 5.71 -17.73 -8.22
N LEU A 74 5.21 -17.62 -9.44
CA LEU A 74 5.94 -18.10 -10.61
C LEU A 74 6.89 -17.02 -11.15
N PRO A 75 8.02 -17.40 -11.77
CA PRO A 75 8.90 -16.44 -12.44
C PRO A 75 8.15 -15.64 -13.51
N GLY A 76 8.26 -14.31 -13.45
CA GLY A 76 7.60 -13.39 -14.39
C GLY A 76 6.15 -13.06 -14.03
N GLU A 77 5.61 -13.60 -12.94
CA GLU A 77 4.31 -13.20 -12.40
C GLU A 77 4.39 -11.76 -11.85
N GLU A 78 3.42 -10.91 -12.19
CA GLU A 78 3.33 -9.56 -11.65
C GLU A 78 2.92 -9.61 -10.17
N LEU A 79 3.53 -8.77 -9.35
CA LEU A 79 3.24 -8.67 -7.93
C LEU A 79 2.11 -7.66 -7.71
N PHE A 80 1.18 -8.00 -6.83
CA PHE A 80 0.07 -7.12 -6.44
C PHE A 80 -0.17 -7.19 -4.93
N TYR A 81 -0.48 -6.05 -4.31
CA TYR A 81 -0.97 -6.00 -2.93
C TYR A 81 -2.21 -5.11 -2.82
N ASP A 82 -2.97 -5.25 -1.74
CA ASP A 82 -4.09 -4.35 -1.47
C ASP A 82 -3.56 -3.00 -0.95
N TYR A 83 -3.91 -1.89 -1.61
CA TYR A 83 -3.45 -0.57 -1.19
C TYR A 83 -4.22 -0.06 0.04
N HIS A 84 -5.30 -0.74 0.44
CA HIS A 84 -6.13 -0.39 1.58
C HIS A 84 -6.58 1.09 1.55
N PHE A 85 -6.88 1.59 0.36
CA PHE A 85 -7.42 2.94 0.23
C PHE A 85 -8.76 3.04 0.97
N SER A 86 -8.99 4.19 1.58
CA SER A 86 -10.31 4.50 2.13
C SER A 86 -11.31 4.64 0.98
N ASP A 87 -12.57 4.24 1.18
CA ASP A 87 -13.70 4.30 0.22
C ASP A 87 -13.97 5.66 -0.48
N LYS A 88 -13.17 6.69 -0.19
CA LYS A 88 -13.25 8.06 -0.73
C LYS A 88 -12.32 8.32 -1.92
N SER A 89 -11.40 7.40 -2.21
CA SER A 89 -10.56 7.47 -3.41
C SER A 89 -11.44 7.28 -4.66
N LYS A 90 -11.14 8.06 -5.69
CA LYS A 90 -11.94 8.17 -6.92
C LYS A 90 -11.22 7.53 -8.11
N GLU A 91 -10.13 6.81 -7.86
CA GLU A 91 -9.34 6.22 -8.92
C GLU A 91 -10.00 4.91 -9.36
N VAL A 92 -10.03 4.68 -10.66
CA VAL A 92 -10.68 3.49 -11.22
C VAL A 92 -9.76 2.29 -11.06
N CYS A 93 -10.23 1.24 -10.38
CA CYS A 93 -9.47 0.01 -10.26
C CYS A 93 -9.56 -0.81 -11.55
N LEU A 94 -8.39 -1.11 -12.13
CA LEU A 94 -8.26 -1.88 -13.38
C LEU A 94 -7.53 -3.22 -13.16
N CYS A 95 -7.57 -3.77 -11.95
CA CYS A 95 -6.81 -4.98 -11.60
C CYS A 95 -7.25 -6.27 -12.31
N GLY A 96 -8.45 -6.30 -12.90
CA GLY A 96 -8.97 -7.46 -13.62
C GLY A 96 -9.48 -8.62 -12.73
N ALA A 97 -9.44 -8.47 -11.40
CA ALA A 97 -10.00 -9.43 -10.46
C ALA A 97 -11.52 -9.64 -10.67
N ARG A 98 -12.02 -10.85 -10.46
CA ARG A 98 -13.46 -11.15 -10.63
C ARG A 98 -14.31 -10.48 -9.56
N THR A 99 -13.70 -10.25 -8.39
CA THR A 99 -14.29 -9.57 -7.23
C THR A 99 -13.91 -8.09 -7.17
N CYS A 100 -13.41 -7.50 -8.27
CA CYS A 100 -13.02 -6.09 -8.31
C CYS A 100 -14.20 -5.18 -7.94
N THR A 101 -13.96 -4.26 -7.01
CA THR A 101 -14.93 -3.25 -6.56
C THR A 101 -15.10 -2.10 -7.55
N GLY A 102 -14.24 -2.02 -8.57
CA GLY A 102 -14.25 -1.01 -9.63
C GLY A 102 -13.55 0.30 -9.27
N ASN A 103 -13.30 0.55 -7.99
CA ASN A 103 -12.60 1.74 -7.50
C ASN A 103 -11.47 1.32 -6.57
N MET A 104 -10.38 2.08 -6.59
CA MET A 104 -9.28 2.02 -5.65
C MET A 104 -9.19 3.35 -4.94
#